data_AF-A0A3M2SMX0-F1
#
_entry.id   AF-A0A3M2SMX0-F1
#
_cell.length_a   1.000
_cell.length_b   1.000
_cell.length_c   1.000
_cell.angle_alpha   90.00
_cell.angle_beta   90.00
_cell.angle_gamma   90.00
#
_symmetry.space_group_name_H-M   'P 1'
#
loop_
_entity.id
_entity.type
_entity.pdbx_description
1 polymer ?
#
loop_
_entity_poly.entity_id
_entity_poly.type
_entity_poly.pdbx_seq_one_letter_code
_entity_poly.pdbx_strand_id
1 'polypeptide(L)'
;MSSRGYEDAPSSEFQEDSYVSRPGEKAEPIPVQADSVKVEDPIDANNANTDAQLERDESDAIDKSNIIDERTRGATKPGGTYKEPGDEEGLPDDTGRSSNR
;
A
#
# COMPACT_ATOMS: atom_id res chain seq x y z
N MET A 1 31.64 -8.77 36.26
CA MET A 1 31.44 -9.19 34.85
C MET A 1 31.84 -8.03 33.96
N SER A 2 32.72 -8.28 32.98
CA SER A 2 33.31 -7.23 32.12
C SER A 2 32.32 -6.86 31.01
N SER A 3 31.78 -5.64 31.03
CA SER A 3 31.04 -5.06 29.90
C SER A 3 32.01 -4.58 28.84
N ARG A 4 32.40 -5.48 27.93
CA ARG A 4 33.09 -5.14 26.68
C ARG A 4 32.17 -5.53 25.53
N GLY A 5 31.66 -4.55 24.80
CA GLY A 5 30.88 -4.83 23.59
C GLY A 5 29.85 -3.81 23.10
N TYR A 6 29.83 -2.56 23.58
CA TYR A 6 28.85 -1.56 23.08
C TYR A 6 29.47 -0.34 22.38
N GLU A 7 30.78 -0.27 22.21
CA GLU A 7 31.46 0.92 21.66
C GLU A 7 31.56 0.95 20.12
N ASP A 8 31.14 -0.11 19.41
CA ASP A 8 31.35 -0.25 17.95
C ASP A 8 30.07 -0.65 17.18
N ALA A 9 28.90 -0.30 17.70
CA ALA A 9 27.69 -0.32 16.89
C ALA A 9 27.64 1.00 16.08
N PRO A 10 27.39 0.97 14.76
CA PRO A 10 27.14 2.20 14.03
C PRO A 10 25.96 2.93 14.71
N SER A 11 26.09 4.25 14.89
CA SER A 11 24.95 5.08 15.29
C SER A 11 23.80 4.80 14.32
N SER A 12 22.59 4.59 14.84
CA SER A 12 21.39 4.39 14.03
C SER A 12 21.05 5.58 13.12
N GLU A 13 21.74 6.70 13.29
CA GLU A 13 21.59 7.92 12.49
C GLU A 13 22.56 7.89 11.30
N PHE A 14 22.19 7.14 10.27
CA PHE A 14 22.83 7.21 8.95
C PHE A 14 21.96 8.10 8.06
N GLN A 15 22.52 9.19 7.54
CA GLN A 15 21.84 10.14 6.66
C GLN A 15 22.64 10.25 5.34
N GLU A 16 21.99 10.02 4.20
CA GLU A 16 22.67 10.00 2.89
C GLU A 16 21.86 10.71 1.80
N ASP A 17 21.91 12.03 1.72
CA ASP A 17 21.12 12.78 0.72
C ASP A 17 21.66 12.72 -0.72
N SER A 18 22.64 11.86 -1.03
CA SER A 18 23.30 11.81 -2.34
C SER A 18 22.35 11.49 -3.50
N TYR A 19 21.23 10.84 -3.23
CA TYR A 19 20.22 10.44 -4.21
C TYR A 19 19.25 11.57 -4.61
N VAL A 20 19.23 12.72 -3.91
CA VAL A 20 18.35 13.85 -4.26
C VAL A 20 18.86 14.68 -5.43
N SER A 21 20.07 14.39 -5.91
CA SER A 21 20.70 15.07 -7.04
C SER A 21 21.46 14.08 -7.92
N ARG A 22 21.64 14.43 -9.20
CA ARG A 22 22.45 13.60 -10.10
C ARG A 22 23.95 13.86 -9.86
N PRO A 23 24.82 12.84 -9.92
CA PRO A 23 26.26 13.04 -9.83
C PRO A 23 26.76 14.04 -10.89
N GLY A 24 27.42 15.12 -10.46
CA GLY A 24 27.93 16.17 -11.35
C GLY A 24 26.93 17.31 -11.64
N GLU A 25 25.64 17.10 -11.40
CA GLU A 25 24.57 18.07 -11.69
C GLU A 25 23.84 18.44 -10.40
N LYS A 26 24.53 19.18 -9.52
CA LYS A 26 23.97 19.62 -8.21
C LYS A 26 22.91 20.73 -8.34
N ALA A 27 22.73 21.28 -9.55
CA ALA A 27 21.80 22.39 -9.79
C ALA A 27 20.36 21.92 -10.05
N GLU A 28 20.15 20.66 -10.45
CA GLU A 28 18.82 20.11 -10.73
C GLU A 28 18.42 19.05 -9.70
N PRO A 29 17.55 19.39 -8.72
CA PRO A 29 17.07 18.43 -7.74
C PRO A 29 16.10 17.43 -8.38
N ILE A 30 16.22 16.16 -7.98
CA ILE A 30 15.25 15.11 -8.29
C ILE A 30 14.06 15.28 -7.33
N PRO A 31 12.80 15.10 -7.77
CA PRO A 31 11.61 15.31 -6.93
C PRO A 31 11.39 14.17 -5.91
N VAL A 32 12.38 13.96 -5.05
CA VAL A 32 12.38 13.03 -3.93
C VAL A 32 12.79 13.79 -2.67
N GLN A 33 12.35 13.33 -1.50
CA GLN A 33 12.70 13.94 -0.22
C GLN A 33 14.03 13.38 0.28
N ALA A 34 14.87 14.23 0.88
CA ALA A 34 16.12 13.84 1.51
C ALA A 34 15.87 13.18 2.88
N ASP A 35 16.82 12.39 3.38
CA ASP A 35 16.74 11.71 4.68
C ASP A 35 16.71 12.75 5.82
N SER A 36 17.43 13.86 5.61
CA SER A 36 17.49 14.97 6.57
C SER A 36 16.23 15.83 6.59
N VAL A 37 15.30 15.64 5.65
CA VAL A 37 14.06 16.42 5.59
C VAL A 37 13.11 15.93 6.68
N LYS A 38 12.83 16.82 7.64
CA LYS A 38 11.80 16.56 8.65
C LYS A 38 10.44 16.45 7.97
N VAL A 39 9.84 15.27 8.07
CA VAL A 39 8.45 15.04 7.68
C VAL A 39 7.57 15.40 8.87
N GLU A 40 6.57 16.25 8.63
CA GLU A 40 5.57 16.56 9.64
C GLU A 40 4.71 15.33 9.89
N ASP A 41 4.64 14.92 11.16
CA ASP A 41 3.73 13.86 11.58
C ASP A 41 2.31 14.46 11.64
N PRO A 42 1.34 13.94 10.87
CA PRO A 42 -0.04 14.42 10.96
C PRO A 42 -0.68 14.13 12.32
N ILE A 43 -0.05 13.31 13.16
CA ILE A 43 -0.52 12.93 14.48
C ILE A 43 -0.03 13.95 15.53
N ASP A 44 -0.97 14.56 16.25
CA ASP A 44 -0.62 15.39 17.42
C ASP A 44 -0.22 14.49 18.60
N ALA A 45 1.08 14.40 18.85
CA ALA A 45 1.67 13.58 19.90
C ALA A 45 1.12 13.87 21.31
N ASN A 46 0.64 15.09 21.58
CA ASN A 46 0.07 15.44 22.89
C ASN A 46 -1.31 14.85 23.11
N ASN A 47 -2.04 14.62 22.01
CA ASN A 47 -3.40 14.11 22.05
C ASN A 47 -3.46 12.61 21.75
N ALA A 48 -2.58 12.10 20.89
CA ALA A 48 -2.63 10.73 20.39
C ALA A 48 -2.53 9.65 21.48
N ASN A 49 -1.79 9.91 22.56
CA ASN A 49 -1.57 8.97 23.67
C ASN A 49 -2.35 9.34 24.93
N THR A 50 -3.51 9.99 24.79
CA THR A 50 -4.35 10.37 25.93
C THR A 50 -5.46 9.36 26.18
N ASP A 51 -5.89 9.24 27.43
CA ASP A 51 -7.03 8.39 27.81
C ASP A 51 -8.32 8.77 27.06
N ALA A 52 -8.47 10.05 26.72
CA ALA A 52 -9.61 10.56 25.96
C ALA A 52 -9.62 10.09 24.49
N GLN A 53 -8.46 9.76 23.90
CA GLN A 53 -8.43 9.09 22.59
C GLN A 53 -8.78 7.62 22.74
N LEU A 54 -8.24 6.94 23.75
CA LEU A 54 -8.55 5.53 24.01
C LEU A 54 -10.05 5.29 24.18
N GLU A 55 -10.73 6.12 24.98
CA GLU A 55 -12.19 5.99 25.19
C GLU A 55 -12.99 6.17 23.88
N ARG A 56 -12.57 7.11 23.03
CA ARG A 56 -13.20 7.33 21.72
C ARG A 56 -12.96 6.14 20.80
N ASP A 57 -11.71 5.67 20.71
CA ASP A 57 -11.33 4.52 19.90
C ASP A 57 -12.10 3.28 20.33
N GLU A 58 -12.30 3.06 21.64
CA GLU A 58 -13.13 1.97 22.15
C GLU A 58 -14.59 2.10 21.72
N SER A 59 -15.16 3.31 21.76
CA SER A 59 -16.53 3.55 21.29
C SER A 59 -16.69 3.33 19.79
N ASP A 60 -15.74 3.82 18.99
CA ASP A 60 -15.77 3.73 17.53
C ASP A 60 -15.52 2.28 17.07
N ALA A 61 -14.64 1.53 17.76
CA ALA A 61 -14.35 0.14 17.44
C ALA A 61 -15.55 -0.79 17.67
N ILE A 62 -16.42 -0.46 18.63
CA ILE A 62 -17.62 -1.24 18.94
C ILE A 62 -18.82 -0.78 18.08
N ASP A 63 -18.77 0.41 17.49
CA ASP A 63 -19.86 0.95 16.69
C ASP A 63 -20.09 0.15 15.39
N LYS A 64 -21.26 -0.49 15.33
CA LYS A 64 -21.69 -1.29 14.18
C LYS A 64 -22.41 -0.44 13.12
N SER A 65 -22.69 0.84 13.39
CA SER A 65 -23.42 1.70 12.45
C SER A 65 -22.69 1.88 11.11
N ASN A 66 -21.36 1.78 11.13
CA ASN A 66 -20.49 1.85 9.97
C ASN A 66 -20.27 0.48 9.28
N ILE A 67 -20.89 -0.59 9.78
CA ILE A 67 -20.84 -1.92 9.15
C ILE A 67 -21.97 -2.02 8.13
N ILE A 68 -21.60 -2.32 6.89
CA ILE A 68 -22.56 -2.64 5.83
C ILE A 68 -23.02 -4.11 5.97
N ASP A 69 -24.32 -4.34 5.82
CA ASP A 69 -24.93 -5.68 5.96
C ASP A 69 -24.69 -6.59 4.73
N GLU A 70 -24.28 -5.99 3.61
CA GLU A 70 -24.08 -6.68 2.34
C GLU A 70 -22.60 -6.71 1.91
N ARG A 71 -22.27 -7.60 0.97
CA ARG A 71 -20.92 -7.68 0.42
C ARG A 71 -20.70 -6.54 -0.58
N THR A 72 -19.59 -5.81 -0.43
CA THR A 72 -19.19 -4.70 -1.33
C THR A 72 -19.07 -5.07 -2.81
N ARG A 73 -18.82 -6.36 -3.10
CA ARG A 73 -18.91 -6.87 -4.46
C ARG A 73 -20.33 -7.38 -4.65
N GLY A 74 -21.14 -6.55 -5.31
CA GLY A 74 -22.50 -6.87 -5.73
C GLY A 74 -22.56 -8.31 -6.22
N ALA A 75 -23.53 -9.05 -5.68
CA ALA A 75 -23.66 -10.49 -5.78
C ALA A 75 -23.01 -11.06 -7.04
N THR A 76 -21.99 -11.93 -6.86
CA THR A 76 -21.49 -12.84 -7.89
C THR A 76 -22.65 -13.23 -8.79
N LYS A 77 -22.49 -13.11 -10.12
CA LYS A 77 -23.56 -13.47 -11.06
C LYS A 77 -24.18 -14.81 -10.63
N PRO A 78 -25.52 -14.98 -10.69
CA PRO A 78 -26.19 -16.18 -10.19
C PRO A 78 -25.44 -17.46 -10.56
N GLY A 79 -25.41 -18.44 -9.66
CA GLY A 79 -24.71 -19.70 -9.90
C GLY A 79 -25.05 -20.26 -11.29
N GLY A 80 -24.03 -20.58 -12.08
CA GLY A 80 -24.19 -21.03 -13.47
C GLY A 80 -23.98 -19.94 -14.54
N THR A 81 -23.75 -18.68 -14.18
CA THR A 81 -23.44 -17.63 -15.18
C THR A 81 -22.00 -17.68 -15.68
N TYR A 82 -21.09 -18.28 -14.93
CA TYR A 82 -19.74 -18.64 -15.39
C TYR A 82 -19.79 -20.06 -15.95
N LYS A 83 -20.32 -20.19 -17.16
CA LYS A 83 -20.33 -21.45 -17.89
C LYS A 83 -19.20 -21.40 -18.93
N GLU A 84 -18.41 -22.47 -18.99
CA GLU A 84 -17.41 -22.61 -20.06
C GLU A 84 -18.13 -22.62 -21.42
N PRO A 85 -17.59 -21.92 -22.43
CA PRO A 85 -18.08 -22.03 -23.80
C PRO A 85 -18.06 -23.50 -24.24
N GLY A 86 -19.08 -23.93 -24.99
CA GLY A 86 -19.08 -25.27 -25.59
C GLY A 86 -17.94 -25.43 -26.60
N ASP A 87 -17.62 -26.67 -26.97
CA ASP A 87 -16.51 -27.00 -27.89
C ASP A 87 -16.56 -26.25 -29.23
N GLU A 88 -17.74 -25.81 -29.65
CA GLU A 88 -18.00 -25.08 -30.90
C GLU A 88 -18.22 -23.56 -30.69
N GLU A 89 -18.30 -23.09 -29.44
CA GLU A 89 -18.62 -21.70 -29.12
C GLU A 89 -17.36 -20.82 -29.19
N GLY A 90 -17.34 -19.90 -30.16
CA GLY A 90 -16.22 -18.98 -30.39
C GLY A 90 -15.17 -19.50 -31.38
N LEU A 91 -15.32 -20.73 -31.88
CA LEU A 91 -14.57 -21.20 -33.03
C LEU A 91 -15.14 -20.58 -34.32
N PRO A 92 -14.28 -20.15 -35.27
CA PRO A 92 -14.73 -19.75 -36.59
C PRO A 92 -15.25 -20.96 -37.37
N ASP A 93 -16.20 -20.72 -38.29
CA ASP A 93 -16.71 -21.76 -39.19
C ASP A 93 -15.55 -22.46 -39.91
N ASP A 94 -15.49 -23.80 -39.84
CA ASP A 94 -14.52 -24.61 -40.60
C ASP A 94 -14.88 -24.63 -42.08
N THR A 95 -14.57 -23.52 -42.75
CA THR A 95 -14.71 -23.35 -44.20
C THR A 95 -13.48 -23.88 -44.95
N GLY A 96 -12.54 -24.54 -44.26
CA GLY A 96 -11.27 -24.99 -44.84
C GLY A 96 -10.38 -23.86 -45.37
N ARG A 97 -10.64 -22.61 -44.99
CA ARG A 97 -9.87 -21.43 -45.42
C ARG A 97 -9.26 -20.74 -44.21
N SER A 98 -7.95 -20.52 -44.24
CA SER A 98 -7.28 -19.71 -43.21
C SER A 98 -7.78 -18.27 -43.27
N SER A 99 -8.09 -17.69 -42.11
CA SER A 99 -8.38 -16.25 -42.00
C SER A 99 -7.10 -15.46 -42.22
N ASN A 100 -6.94 -14.88 -43.41
CA ASN A 100 -5.93 -13.85 -43.64
C ASN A 100 -6.51 -12.50 -43.18
N ARG A 101 -6.20 -12.09 -41.95
CA ARG A 101 -6.28 -10.68 -41.54
C ARG A 101 -4.91 -10.22 -41.09
#